data_AF-A0A349Q8E3-F1
#
_entry.id   AF-A0A349Q8E3-F1
#
_cell.length_a   1.000
_cell.length_b   1.000
_cell.length_c   1.000
_cell.angle_alpha   90.00
_cell.angle_beta   90.00
_cell.angle_gamma   90.00
#
_symmetry.space_group_name_H-M   'P 1'
#
loop_
_entity.id
_entity.type
_entity.pdbx_description
1 polymer ?
#
loop_
_entity_poly.entity_id
_entity_poly.type
_entity_poly.pdbx_seq_one_letter_code
_entity_poly.pdbx_strand_id
1 'polypeptide(L)'
;MTLVRGDWFYILLLIIDSFFMTRPYLYAIQNDNYRVGEIFKNKRLRFVYLLDVITVTIFCGIWIAFWLLNAKAFWGFLIALFFFITEFAMYFMEDLPDRKKPLRYTKRAVRCLLTNTTASTAIVCVALAIATKHLADEYVRYLVFFAFPLVYPLFFIIVTSVVNVFEKLNNLRYEKRAEKRLDRADLIKIAITGSYGKTSVKNFLSAILAQKYNVLTTPQSYNTPMGIAKTVNSLDSTHEVFVAEFGARRVGDVKKLMKIVKPTYTILTGINDQHLKTFKTQENIRWEKCRILDVGDGVCVINSELKNITESVLLSKKIIPETIYAGIDENADIYATDICVSEN
;
A
#
# COMPACT_ATOMS: atom_id res chain seq x y z
N MET A 1 -12.86 -36.56 -11.05
CA MET A 1 -12.89 -35.20 -11.61
C MET A 1 -14.08 -35.15 -12.56
N THR A 2 -15.17 -34.49 -12.16
CA THR A 2 -16.51 -34.56 -12.80
C THR A 2 -16.73 -33.41 -13.79
N LEU A 3 -15.71 -33.00 -14.53
CA LEU A 3 -15.86 -31.98 -15.58
C LEU A 3 -16.29 -32.65 -16.88
N VAL A 4 -17.22 -32.04 -17.59
CA VAL A 4 -17.77 -32.56 -18.85
C VAL A 4 -17.01 -31.97 -20.04
N ARG A 5 -17.05 -32.68 -21.17
CA ARG A 5 -16.44 -32.25 -22.43
C ARG A 5 -17.03 -30.90 -22.87
N GLY A 6 -16.20 -29.86 -22.89
CA GLY A 6 -16.60 -28.49 -23.24
C GLY A 6 -16.43 -27.48 -22.12
N ASP A 7 -16.36 -27.92 -20.86
CA ASP A 7 -16.20 -27.02 -19.70
C ASP A 7 -14.90 -26.19 -19.76
N TRP A 8 -13.86 -26.73 -20.41
CA TRP A 8 -12.58 -26.05 -20.60
C TRP A 8 -12.71 -24.69 -21.30
N PHE A 9 -13.70 -24.52 -22.18
CA PHE A 9 -13.94 -23.27 -22.88
C PHE A 9 -14.42 -22.17 -21.91
N TYR A 10 -15.40 -22.49 -21.07
CA TYR A 10 -15.90 -21.55 -20.06
C TYR A 10 -14.86 -21.27 -18.97
N ILE A 11 -14.03 -22.27 -18.63
CA ILE A 11 -12.91 -22.06 -17.72
C ILE A 11 -11.89 -21.10 -18.32
N LEU A 12 -11.60 -21.19 -19.62
CA LEU A 12 -10.70 -20.25 -20.31
C LEU A 12 -11.27 -18.83 -20.30
N LEU A 13 -12.56 -18.67 -20.63
CA LEU A 13 -13.23 -17.38 -20.57
C LEU A 13 -13.22 -16.80 -19.15
N LEU A 14 -13.48 -17.62 -18.14
CA LEU A 14 -13.41 -17.23 -16.74
C LEU A 14 -12.01 -16.76 -16.33
N ILE A 15 -10.92 -17.39 -16.80
CA ILE A 15 -9.55 -16.95 -16.50
C ILE A 15 -9.32 -15.54 -17.02
N ILE A 16 -9.72 -15.28 -18.28
CA ILE A 16 -9.60 -13.96 -18.91
C ILE A 16 -10.45 -12.96 -18.12
N ASP A 17 -11.71 -13.28 -17.89
CA ASP A 17 -12.65 -12.41 -17.21
C ASP A 17 -12.18 -12.08 -15.79
N SER A 18 -11.82 -13.09 -14.99
CA SER A 18 -11.27 -12.91 -13.64
C SER A 18 -10.04 -12.01 -13.61
N PHE A 19 -9.17 -12.07 -14.63
CA PHE A 19 -8.01 -11.18 -14.75
C PHE A 19 -8.44 -9.72 -14.91
N PHE A 20 -9.37 -9.42 -15.83
CA PHE A 20 -9.86 -8.06 -16.06
C PHE A 20 -10.71 -7.56 -14.89
N MET A 21 -11.56 -8.43 -14.34
CA MET A 21 -12.35 -8.18 -13.15
C MET A 21 -11.49 -7.78 -11.95
N THR A 22 -10.30 -8.34 -11.80
CA THR A 22 -9.35 -7.98 -10.72
C THR A 22 -8.81 -6.56 -10.82
N ARG A 23 -8.65 -6.01 -12.02
CA ARG A 23 -7.92 -4.76 -12.26
C ARG A 23 -8.53 -3.52 -11.57
N PRO A 24 -9.83 -3.22 -11.67
CA PRO A 24 -10.39 -2.04 -11.00
C PRO A 24 -10.32 -2.15 -9.47
N TYR A 25 -10.50 -3.36 -8.91
CA TYR A 25 -10.38 -3.60 -7.46
C TYR A 25 -8.93 -3.43 -7.00
N LEU A 26 -7.98 -3.98 -7.74
CA LEU A 26 -6.55 -3.81 -7.48
C LEU A 26 -6.12 -2.35 -7.56
N TYR A 27 -6.64 -1.61 -8.53
CA TYR A 27 -6.41 -0.18 -8.68
C TYR A 27 -6.93 0.61 -7.47
N ALA A 28 -8.17 0.33 -7.04
CA ALA A 28 -8.76 0.98 -5.86
C ALA A 28 -7.90 0.77 -4.62
N ILE A 29 -7.54 -0.48 -4.31
CA ILE A 29 -6.75 -0.77 -3.11
C ILE A 29 -5.31 -0.25 -3.23
N GLN A 30 -4.69 -0.22 -4.42
CA GLN A 30 -3.32 0.26 -4.58
C GLN A 30 -3.18 1.73 -4.17
N ASN A 31 -4.17 2.56 -4.47
CA ASN A 31 -4.20 3.96 -4.06
C ASN A 31 -4.38 4.14 -2.55
N ASP A 32 -5.00 3.17 -1.88
CA ASP A 32 -5.27 3.19 -0.43
C ASP A 32 -4.34 2.28 0.39
N ASN A 33 -3.13 2.03 -0.10
CA ASN A 33 -2.11 1.18 0.55
C ASN A 33 -2.59 -0.26 0.81
N TYR A 34 -3.31 -0.83 -0.16
CA TYR A 34 -3.83 -2.20 -0.18
C TYR A 34 -4.85 -2.51 0.93
N ARG A 35 -5.62 -1.50 1.36
CA ARG A 35 -6.72 -1.67 2.30
C ARG A 35 -7.98 -2.18 1.58
N VAL A 36 -8.35 -3.43 1.85
CA VAL A 36 -9.51 -4.08 1.24
C VAL A 36 -10.85 -3.44 1.62
N GLY A 37 -10.95 -2.85 2.82
CA GLY A 37 -12.21 -2.22 3.28
C GLY A 37 -12.58 -0.92 2.55
N GLU A 38 -11.67 -0.31 1.80
CA GLU A 38 -11.96 0.94 1.07
C GLU A 38 -12.71 0.68 -0.26
N ILE A 39 -12.78 -0.58 -0.71
CA ILE A 39 -13.46 -1.01 -1.95
C ILE A 39 -14.91 -0.53 -1.96
N PHE A 40 -15.66 -0.74 -0.87
CA PHE A 40 -17.08 -0.37 -0.79
C PHE A 40 -17.35 1.14 -0.75
N LYS A 41 -16.34 1.94 -0.38
CA LYS A 41 -16.48 3.41 -0.36
C LYS A 41 -16.25 4.00 -1.75
N ASN A 42 -15.56 3.27 -2.63
CA ASN A 42 -15.22 3.74 -3.96
C ASN A 42 -16.48 3.81 -4.85
N LYS A 43 -16.85 5.03 -5.28
CA LYS A 43 -18.00 5.27 -6.16
C LYS A 43 -17.88 4.50 -7.48
N ARG A 44 -16.67 4.42 -8.03
CA ARG A 44 -16.38 3.77 -9.30
C ARG A 44 -16.64 2.26 -9.22
N LEU A 45 -16.17 1.60 -8.17
CA LEU A 45 -16.43 0.18 -7.95
C LEU A 45 -17.90 -0.13 -7.69
N ARG A 46 -18.64 0.77 -7.03
CA ARG A 46 -20.09 0.61 -6.88
C ARG A 46 -20.83 0.70 -8.22
N PHE A 47 -20.36 1.53 -9.14
CA PHE A 47 -20.90 1.61 -10.49
C PHE A 47 -20.60 0.34 -11.29
N VAL A 48 -19.36 -0.17 -11.24
CA VAL A 48 -18.99 -1.45 -11.86
C VAL A 48 -19.86 -2.59 -11.31
N TYR A 49 -20.00 -2.69 -9.98
CA TYR A 49 -20.85 -3.72 -9.37
C TYR A 49 -22.33 -3.59 -9.76
N LEU A 50 -22.84 -2.37 -9.95
CA LEU A 50 -24.21 -2.17 -10.45
C LEU A 50 -24.36 -2.71 -11.88
N LEU A 51 -23.35 -2.52 -12.74
CA LEU A 51 -23.34 -3.07 -14.09
C LEU A 51 -23.26 -4.60 -14.08
N ASP A 52 -22.49 -5.20 -13.16
CA ASP A 52 -22.47 -6.67 -12.95
C ASP A 52 -23.89 -7.16 -12.62
N VAL A 53 -24.59 -6.50 -11.68
CA VAL A 53 -25.97 -6.86 -11.28
C VAL A 53 -26.94 -6.79 -12.46
N ILE A 54 -26.86 -5.73 -13.27
CA ILE A 54 -27.71 -5.57 -14.47
C ILE A 54 -27.40 -6.66 -15.49
N THR A 55 -26.12 -6.90 -15.79
CA THR A 55 -25.66 -7.90 -16.76
C THR A 55 -26.11 -9.30 -16.34
N VAL A 56 -25.83 -9.69 -15.09
CA VAL A 56 -26.25 -10.98 -14.55
C VAL A 56 -27.77 -11.15 -14.57
N THR A 57 -28.54 -10.10 -14.26
CA THR A 57 -30.01 -10.15 -14.29
C THR A 57 -30.54 -10.41 -15.70
N ILE A 58 -30.02 -9.68 -16.69
CA ILE A 58 -30.42 -9.82 -18.11
C ILE A 58 -30.07 -11.22 -18.62
N PHE A 59 -28.82 -11.66 -18.43
CA PHE A 59 -28.34 -12.94 -18.95
C PHE A 59 -28.98 -14.13 -18.24
N CYS A 60 -29.24 -14.05 -16.92
CA CYS A 60 -30.04 -15.06 -16.21
C CYS A 60 -31.48 -15.14 -16.74
N GLY A 61 -32.13 -14.00 -17.02
CA GLY A 61 -33.48 -13.98 -17.58
C GLY A 61 -33.55 -14.65 -18.95
N ILE A 62 -32.61 -14.31 -19.84
CA ILE A 62 -32.48 -14.96 -21.16
C ILE A 62 -32.21 -16.47 -20.98
N TRP A 63 -31.29 -16.84 -20.08
CA TRP A 63 -30.94 -18.24 -19.80
C TRP A 63 -32.15 -19.08 -19.40
N ILE A 64 -32.97 -18.56 -18.47
CA ILE A 64 -34.19 -19.22 -17.97
C ILE A 64 -35.25 -19.30 -19.07
N ALA A 65 -35.41 -18.26 -19.90
CA ALA A 65 -36.36 -18.29 -21.01
C ALA A 65 -36.04 -19.42 -22.00
N PHE A 66 -34.78 -19.58 -22.40
CA PHE A 66 -34.35 -20.66 -23.30
C PHE A 66 -34.42 -22.05 -22.64
N TRP A 67 -34.26 -22.12 -21.32
CA TRP A 67 -34.50 -23.35 -20.57
C TRP A 67 -35.96 -23.78 -20.65
N LEU A 68 -36.91 -22.86 -20.47
CA LEU A 68 -38.35 -23.12 -20.56
C LEU A 68 -38.80 -23.50 -21.98
N LEU A 69 -38.15 -22.95 -23.01
CA LEU A 69 -38.44 -23.26 -24.42
C LEU A 69 -37.79 -24.57 -24.91
N ASN A 70 -37.10 -25.33 -24.05
CA ASN A 70 -36.34 -26.54 -24.40
C ASN A 70 -35.28 -26.34 -25.50
N ALA A 71 -34.83 -25.11 -25.74
CA ALA A 71 -33.86 -24.76 -26.77
C ALA A 71 -32.44 -24.64 -26.17
N LYS A 72 -31.98 -25.71 -25.49
CA LYS A 72 -30.88 -25.65 -24.50
C LYS A 72 -29.45 -25.62 -25.08
N ALA A 73 -29.15 -26.46 -26.08
CA ALA A 73 -27.76 -26.78 -26.43
C ALA A 73 -27.01 -25.65 -27.16
N PHE A 74 -27.52 -25.20 -28.30
CA PHE A 74 -26.86 -24.16 -29.11
C PHE A 74 -26.96 -22.78 -28.46
N TRP A 75 -28.13 -22.44 -27.93
CA TRP A 75 -28.37 -21.11 -27.36
C TRP A 75 -27.70 -20.91 -26.00
N GLY A 76 -27.60 -21.95 -25.16
CA GLY A 76 -26.84 -21.86 -23.91
C GLY A 76 -25.39 -21.47 -24.12
N PHE A 77 -24.72 -22.09 -25.09
CA PHE A 77 -23.34 -21.73 -25.44
C PHE A 77 -23.22 -20.27 -25.88
N LEU A 78 -24.09 -19.83 -26.78
CA LEU A 78 -24.08 -18.47 -27.31
C LEU A 78 -24.33 -17.43 -26.22
N ILE A 79 -25.31 -17.67 -25.34
CA ILE A 79 -25.66 -16.76 -24.24
C ILE A 79 -24.48 -16.63 -23.26
N ALA A 80 -23.86 -17.74 -22.88
CA ALA A 80 -22.70 -17.71 -22.00
C ALA A 80 -21.49 -17.01 -22.66
N LEU A 81 -21.26 -17.22 -23.96
CA LEU A 81 -20.23 -16.49 -24.70
C LEU A 81 -20.48 -14.98 -24.69
N PHE A 82 -21.71 -14.54 -25.00
CA PHE A 82 -22.05 -13.13 -24.98
C PHE A 82 -21.97 -12.52 -23.58
N PHE A 83 -22.28 -13.29 -22.53
CA PHE A 83 -22.09 -12.87 -21.15
C PHE A 83 -20.62 -12.54 -20.88
N PHE A 84 -19.71 -13.48 -21.17
CA PHE A 84 -18.27 -13.24 -20.98
C PHE A 84 -17.72 -12.10 -21.83
N ILE A 85 -18.21 -11.93 -23.07
CA ILE A 85 -17.83 -10.78 -23.91
C ILE A 85 -18.30 -9.46 -23.28
N THR A 86 -19.52 -9.44 -22.75
CA THR A 86 -20.10 -8.24 -22.12
C THR A 86 -19.35 -7.87 -20.84
N GLU A 87 -19.08 -8.85 -19.97
CA GLU A 87 -18.26 -8.68 -18.76
C GLU A 87 -16.86 -8.17 -19.13
N PHE A 88 -16.17 -8.86 -20.05
CA PHE A 88 -14.85 -8.44 -20.53
C PHE A 88 -14.87 -7.00 -21.07
N ALA A 89 -15.83 -6.65 -21.91
CA ALA A 89 -15.94 -5.31 -22.49
C ALA A 89 -16.17 -4.25 -21.42
N MET A 90 -17.01 -4.52 -20.43
CA MET A 90 -17.28 -3.64 -19.30
C MET A 90 -16.00 -3.34 -18.50
N TYR A 91 -15.26 -4.38 -18.11
CA TYR A 91 -14.02 -4.23 -17.35
C TYR A 91 -12.89 -3.61 -18.17
N PHE A 92 -12.83 -3.89 -19.47
CA PHE A 92 -11.86 -3.30 -20.38
C PHE A 92 -12.12 -1.80 -20.62
N MET A 93 -13.37 -1.40 -20.86
CA MET A 93 -13.75 0.01 -21.04
C MET A 93 -13.53 0.81 -19.76
N GLU A 94 -13.75 0.21 -18.60
CA GLU A 94 -13.47 0.85 -17.31
C GLU A 94 -11.97 1.12 -17.09
N ASP A 95 -11.08 0.50 -17.84
CA ASP A 95 -9.64 0.79 -17.82
C ASP A 95 -9.19 1.98 -18.70
N LEU A 96 -10.11 2.68 -19.37
CA LEU A 96 -9.85 3.89 -20.17
C LEU A 96 -9.37 5.11 -19.31
N PRO A 97 -8.67 6.09 -19.92
CA PRO A 97 -7.50 6.77 -19.34
C PRO A 97 -7.77 7.93 -18.37
N ASP A 98 -9.01 8.17 -17.91
CA ASP A 98 -9.33 9.29 -17.00
C ASP A 98 -8.80 9.12 -15.55
N ARG A 99 -7.73 8.35 -15.36
CA ARG A 99 -7.15 8.03 -14.05
C ARG A 99 -6.02 9.02 -13.71
N LYS A 100 -6.19 9.77 -12.61
CA LYS A 100 -5.14 10.66 -12.05
C LYS A 100 -3.78 9.96 -11.84
N LYS A 101 -3.77 8.65 -11.60
CA LYS A 101 -2.56 7.81 -11.56
C LYS A 101 -2.89 6.46 -12.20
N PRO A 102 -2.09 5.92 -13.12
CA PRO A 102 -2.34 4.60 -13.69
C PRO A 102 -2.04 3.49 -12.68
N LEU A 103 -2.66 2.31 -12.85
CA LEU A 103 -2.31 1.09 -12.13
C LEU A 103 -0.85 0.74 -12.41
N ARG A 104 -0.02 0.64 -11.36
CA ARG A 104 1.38 0.23 -11.50
C ARG A 104 1.53 -1.25 -11.19
N TYR A 105 2.04 -2.02 -12.15
CA TYR A 105 2.33 -3.45 -12.02
C TYR A 105 3.59 -3.70 -11.19
N THR A 106 3.51 -3.40 -9.89
CA THR A 106 4.54 -3.77 -8.91
C THR A 106 4.51 -5.27 -8.64
N LYS A 107 5.60 -5.86 -8.11
CA LYS A 107 5.63 -7.28 -7.70
C LYS A 107 4.45 -7.66 -6.79
N ARG A 108 4.05 -6.78 -5.87
CA ARG A 108 2.86 -6.96 -5.01
C ARG A 108 1.57 -6.93 -5.82
N ALA A 109 1.41 -5.97 -6.72
CA ALA A 109 0.23 -5.88 -7.59
C ALA A 109 0.08 -7.12 -8.48
N VAL A 110 1.17 -7.57 -9.10
CA VAL A 110 1.18 -8.80 -9.92
C VAL A 110 0.81 -10.03 -9.09
N ARG A 111 1.33 -10.17 -7.86
CA ARG A 111 0.92 -11.25 -6.95
C ARG A 111 -0.57 -11.20 -6.63
N CYS A 112 -1.10 -10.03 -6.24
CA CYS A 112 -2.55 -9.88 -6.01
C CYS A 112 -3.37 -10.25 -7.25
N LEU A 113 -2.92 -9.82 -8.43
CA LEU A 113 -3.59 -10.11 -9.70
C LEU A 113 -3.64 -11.61 -9.97
N LEU A 114 -2.49 -12.27 -10.01
CA LEU A 114 -2.38 -13.70 -10.28
C LEU A 114 -3.10 -14.54 -9.20
N THR A 115 -2.97 -14.20 -7.92
CA THR A 115 -3.62 -14.94 -6.85
C THR A 115 -5.15 -14.81 -6.90
N ASN A 116 -5.70 -13.63 -7.20
CA ASN A 116 -7.14 -13.49 -7.39
C ASN A 116 -7.61 -14.28 -8.62
N THR A 117 -6.98 -14.12 -9.78
CA THR A 117 -7.36 -14.87 -10.99
C THR A 117 -7.34 -16.38 -10.76
N THR A 118 -6.24 -16.92 -10.21
CA THR A 118 -6.12 -18.36 -9.93
C THR A 118 -7.13 -18.85 -8.89
N ALA A 119 -7.33 -18.11 -7.80
CA ALA A 119 -8.30 -18.48 -6.77
C ALA A 119 -9.74 -18.44 -7.29
N SER A 120 -10.08 -17.44 -8.11
CA SER A 120 -11.36 -17.30 -8.79
C SER A 120 -11.64 -18.48 -9.72
N THR A 121 -10.66 -18.83 -10.56
CA THR A 121 -10.79 -20.01 -11.43
C THR A 121 -10.97 -21.29 -10.60
N ALA A 122 -10.19 -21.47 -9.53
CA ALA A 122 -10.29 -22.66 -8.69
C ALA A 122 -11.65 -22.78 -7.99
N ILE A 123 -12.16 -21.70 -7.36
CA ILE A 123 -13.44 -21.75 -6.64
C ILE A 123 -14.62 -22.00 -7.56
N VAL A 124 -14.63 -21.39 -8.75
CA VAL A 124 -15.68 -21.61 -9.75
C VAL A 124 -15.59 -23.02 -10.34
N CYS A 125 -14.38 -23.56 -10.58
CA CYS A 125 -14.22 -24.95 -11.00
C CYS A 125 -14.75 -25.94 -9.96
N VAL A 126 -14.51 -25.67 -8.67
CA VAL A 126 -15.07 -26.47 -7.57
C VAL A 126 -16.60 -26.36 -7.54
N ALA A 127 -17.15 -25.15 -7.64
CA ALA A 127 -18.58 -24.93 -7.68
C ALA A 127 -19.24 -25.62 -8.90
N LEU A 128 -18.60 -25.57 -10.07
CA LEU A 128 -19.04 -26.27 -11.28
C LEU A 128 -18.99 -27.80 -11.12
N ALA A 129 -17.94 -28.33 -10.48
CA ALA A 129 -17.83 -29.77 -10.23
C ALA A 129 -18.89 -30.26 -9.23
N ILE A 130 -19.20 -29.47 -8.19
CA ILE A 130 -20.29 -29.73 -7.24
C ILE A 130 -21.63 -29.67 -7.98
N ALA A 131 -21.86 -28.64 -8.77
CA ALA A 131 -23.09 -28.50 -9.56
C ALA A 131 -23.27 -29.68 -10.52
N THR A 132 -22.21 -30.14 -11.18
CA THR A 132 -22.26 -31.32 -12.08
C THR A 132 -22.59 -32.61 -11.34
N LYS A 133 -22.20 -32.73 -10.06
CA LYS A 133 -22.52 -33.92 -9.24
C LYS A 133 -23.96 -33.93 -8.77
N HIS A 134 -24.55 -32.77 -8.49
CA HIS A 134 -25.83 -32.65 -7.79
C HIS A 134 -27.01 -32.21 -8.66
N LEU A 135 -26.76 -31.58 -9.81
CA LEU A 135 -27.80 -31.12 -10.71
C LEU A 135 -28.03 -32.16 -11.82
N ALA A 136 -29.29 -32.53 -12.02
CA ALA A 136 -29.69 -33.45 -13.08
C ALA A 136 -29.65 -32.80 -14.48
N ASP A 137 -29.90 -31.49 -14.57
CA ASP A 137 -29.86 -30.74 -15.83
C ASP A 137 -28.51 -30.03 -16.00
N GLU A 138 -27.72 -30.50 -16.97
CA GLU A 138 -26.42 -29.92 -17.31
C GLU A 138 -26.49 -28.46 -17.75
N TYR A 139 -27.66 -27.96 -18.16
CA TYR A 139 -27.85 -26.56 -18.52
C TYR A 139 -27.81 -25.65 -17.28
N VAL A 140 -28.31 -26.10 -16.13
CA VAL A 140 -28.45 -25.26 -14.94
C VAL A 140 -27.10 -25.00 -14.26
N ARG A 141 -26.12 -25.92 -14.40
CA ARG A 141 -24.80 -25.78 -13.75
C ARG A 141 -24.01 -24.54 -14.21
N TYR A 142 -24.25 -24.05 -15.43
CA TYR A 142 -23.54 -22.90 -15.98
C TYR A 142 -23.96 -21.58 -15.33
N LEU A 143 -25.07 -21.55 -14.58
CA LEU A 143 -25.45 -20.39 -13.75
C LEU A 143 -24.39 -20.04 -12.69
N VAL A 144 -23.51 -20.99 -12.33
CA VAL A 144 -22.36 -20.70 -11.45
C VAL A 144 -21.48 -19.58 -12.02
N PHE A 145 -21.32 -19.50 -13.35
CA PHE A 145 -20.55 -18.44 -14.00
C PHE A 145 -21.25 -17.07 -13.90
N PHE A 146 -22.58 -17.04 -14.00
CA PHE A 146 -23.35 -15.80 -13.87
C PHE A 146 -23.45 -15.32 -12.42
N ALA A 147 -23.48 -16.25 -11.47
CA ALA A 147 -23.46 -15.89 -10.05
C ALA A 147 -22.12 -15.32 -9.58
N PHE A 148 -21.02 -15.64 -10.29
CA PHE A 148 -19.67 -15.31 -9.84
C PHE A 148 -19.40 -13.80 -9.72
N PRO A 149 -19.76 -12.94 -10.69
CA PRO A 149 -19.52 -11.50 -10.55
C PRO A 149 -20.19 -10.88 -9.32
N LEU A 150 -21.38 -11.36 -8.95
CA LEU A 150 -22.12 -10.89 -7.79
C LEU A 150 -21.39 -11.15 -6.45
N VAL A 151 -20.66 -12.27 -6.36
CA VAL A 151 -19.91 -12.63 -5.15
C VAL A 151 -18.46 -12.14 -5.17
N TYR A 152 -17.99 -11.67 -6.33
CA TYR A 152 -16.60 -11.32 -6.54
C TYR A 152 -16.05 -10.23 -5.61
N PRO A 153 -16.76 -9.12 -5.29
CA PRO A 153 -16.23 -8.12 -4.37
C PRO A 153 -15.82 -8.71 -3.02
N LEU A 154 -16.65 -9.61 -2.48
CA LEU A 154 -16.39 -10.31 -1.22
C LEU A 154 -15.24 -11.31 -1.39
N PHE A 155 -15.24 -12.07 -2.49
CA PHE A 155 -14.17 -13.00 -2.80
C PHE A 155 -12.80 -12.31 -2.90
N PHE A 156 -12.73 -11.19 -3.63
CA PHE A 156 -11.53 -10.38 -3.77
C PHE A 156 -11.00 -9.88 -2.42
N ILE A 157 -11.90 -9.46 -1.52
CA ILE A 157 -11.54 -9.05 -0.16
C ILE A 157 -10.90 -10.21 0.61
N ILE A 158 -11.50 -11.40 0.56
CA ILE A 158 -11.00 -12.58 1.27
C ILE A 158 -9.60 -12.95 0.75
N VAL A 159 -9.47 -13.14 -0.56
CA VAL A 159 -8.21 -13.56 -1.19
C VAL A 159 -7.12 -12.51 -0.96
N THR A 160 -7.43 -11.23 -1.16
CA THR A 160 -6.47 -10.15 -0.94
C THR A 160 -6.08 -9.99 0.53
N SER A 161 -6.99 -10.28 1.46
CA SER A 161 -6.67 -10.29 2.90
C SER A 161 -5.65 -11.37 3.23
N VAL A 162 -5.78 -12.56 2.66
CA VAL A 162 -4.78 -13.63 2.77
C VAL A 162 -3.44 -13.20 2.19
N VAL A 163 -3.42 -12.64 0.98
CA VAL A 163 -2.19 -12.09 0.37
C VAL A 163 -1.54 -11.04 1.27
N ASN A 164 -2.34 -10.14 1.85
CA ASN A 164 -1.87 -9.09 2.75
C ASN A 164 -1.20 -9.64 4.02
N VAL A 165 -1.63 -10.79 4.55
CA VAL A 165 -0.97 -11.48 5.67
C VAL A 165 0.45 -11.90 5.25
N PHE A 166 0.58 -12.56 4.10
CA PHE A 166 1.89 -12.97 3.58
C PHE A 166 2.80 -11.78 3.28
N GLU A 167 2.27 -10.69 2.71
CA GLU A 167 3.00 -9.45 2.50
C GLU A 167 3.51 -8.87 3.82
N LYS A 168 2.67 -8.85 4.86
CA LYS A 168 3.06 -8.37 6.19
C LYS A 168 4.18 -9.22 6.78
N LEU A 169 4.08 -10.54 6.71
CA LEU A 169 5.13 -11.46 7.18
C LEU A 169 6.44 -11.26 6.42
N ASN A 170 6.37 -11.12 5.10
CA ASN A 170 7.53 -10.84 4.26
C ASN A 170 8.18 -9.49 4.63
N ASN A 171 7.38 -8.44 4.78
CA ASN A 171 7.86 -7.11 5.17
C ASN A 171 8.57 -7.14 6.54
N LEU A 172 8.03 -7.88 7.51
CA LEU A 172 8.66 -8.06 8.81
C LEU A 172 10.04 -8.73 8.71
N ARG A 173 10.24 -9.66 7.77
CA ARG A 173 11.56 -10.27 7.53
C ARG A 173 12.58 -9.26 7.02
N TYR A 174 12.20 -8.40 6.07
CA TYR A 174 13.05 -7.32 5.57
C TYR A 174 13.38 -6.31 6.67
N GLU A 175 12.39 -5.91 7.46
CA GLU A 175 12.57 -4.98 8.59
C GLU A 175 13.52 -5.55 9.64
N LYS A 176 13.38 -6.83 10.02
CA LYS A 176 14.30 -7.50 10.95
C LYS A 176 15.72 -7.62 10.40
N ARG A 177 15.87 -7.89 9.09
CA ARG A 177 17.19 -7.93 8.44
C ARG A 177 17.84 -6.55 8.44
N ALA A 178 17.06 -5.49 8.21
CA ALA A 178 17.55 -4.12 8.27
C ALA A 178 17.98 -3.74 9.68
N GLU A 179 17.17 -4.06 10.70
CA GLU A 179 17.52 -3.84 12.10
C GLU A 179 18.87 -4.49 12.45
N LYS A 180 19.08 -5.77 12.07
CA LYS A 180 20.35 -6.46 12.30
C LYS A 180 21.55 -5.84 11.58
N ARG A 181 21.37 -5.31 10.37
CA ARG A 181 22.47 -4.68 9.60
C ARG A 181 22.83 -3.30 10.15
N LEU A 182 21.87 -2.60 10.74
CA LEU A 182 22.07 -1.31 11.41
C LEU A 182 22.55 -1.45 12.86
N ASP A 183 22.58 -2.67 13.39
CA ASP A 183 23.08 -2.99 14.74
C ASP A 183 24.61 -3.09 14.74
N ARG A 184 25.24 -1.96 14.40
CA ARG A 184 26.68 -1.75 14.33
C ARG A 184 27.05 -0.64 15.30
N ALA A 185 27.97 -0.92 16.22
CA ALA A 185 28.40 0.05 17.23
C ALA A 185 29.22 1.21 16.62
N ASP A 186 29.90 0.94 15.51
CA ASP A 186 30.72 1.89 14.75
C ASP A 186 29.92 2.74 13.75
N LEU A 187 28.63 2.45 13.56
CA LEU A 187 27.79 3.15 12.59
C LEU A 187 27.02 4.30 13.25
N ILE A 188 27.32 5.53 12.83
CA ILE A 188 26.56 6.72 13.24
C ILE A 188 25.21 6.73 12.53
N LYS A 189 24.12 6.80 13.28
CA LYS A 189 22.77 6.72 12.73
C LYS A 189 22.00 8.00 13.01
N ILE A 190 21.60 8.68 11.94
CA ILE A 190 20.90 9.95 11.98
C ILE A 190 19.51 9.78 11.38
N ALA A 191 18.46 10.19 12.10
CA ALA A 191 17.10 10.19 11.56
C ALA A 191 16.52 11.60 11.46
N ILE A 192 15.79 11.86 10.39
CA ILE A 192 15.20 13.18 10.10
C ILE A 192 13.70 13.01 9.90
N THR A 193 12.88 13.77 10.62
CA THR A 193 11.43 13.83 10.39
C THR A 193 10.90 15.25 10.44
N GLY A 194 9.65 15.40 10.02
CA GLY A 194 8.89 16.63 10.06
C GLY A 194 7.76 16.63 9.05
N SER A 195 6.95 17.68 9.03
CA SER A 195 5.91 17.88 8.00
C SER A 195 6.53 18.45 6.71
N TYR A 196 7.54 19.32 6.81
CA TYR A 196 8.27 19.93 5.68
C TYR A 196 9.79 19.84 5.89
N GLY A 197 10.60 20.28 4.92
CA GLY A 197 12.07 20.40 5.04
C GLY A 197 12.89 19.09 5.10
N LYS A 198 12.27 17.96 5.41
CA LYS A 198 12.93 16.64 5.57
C LYS A 198 13.95 16.29 4.49
N THR A 199 13.53 16.30 3.22
CA THR A 199 14.37 15.85 2.11
C THR A 199 15.51 16.83 1.84
N SER A 200 15.26 18.14 1.95
CA SER A 200 16.30 19.16 1.80
C SER A 200 17.36 19.04 2.89
N VAL A 201 16.94 18.96 4.16
CA VAL A 201 17.85 18.80 5.31
C VAL A 201 18.66 17.51 5.18
N LYS A 202 18.03 16.40 4.80
CA LYS A 202 18.73 15.14 4.54
C LYS A 202 19.81 15.31 3.47
N ASN A 203 19.50 15.98 2.36
CA ASN A 203 20.45 16.15 1.26
C ASN A 203 21.61 17.05 1.66
N PHE A 204 21.35 18.20 2.31
CA PHE A 204 22.40 19.10 2.81
C PHE A 204 23.29 18.41 3.84
N LEU A 205 22.69 17.74 4.83
CA LEU A 205 23.43 16.99 5.84
C LEU A 205 24.30 15.90 5.21
N SER A 206 23.75 15.14 4.26
CA SER A 206 24.50 14.08 3.57
C SER A 206 25.70 14.66 2.80
N ALA A 207 25.54 15.80 2.13
CA ALA A 207 26.61 16.45 1.38
C ALA A 207 27.73 16.98 2.30
N ILE A 208 27.37 17.54 3.46
CA ILE A 208 28.33 18.03 4.47
C ILE A 208 29.09 16.85 5.07
N LEU A 209 28.38 15.81 5.52
CA LEU A 209 29.01 14.65 6.15
C LEU A 209 29.90 13.85 5.18
N ALA A 210 29.55 13.83 3.89
CA ALA A 210 30.34 13.17 2.85
C ALA A 210 31.72 13.81 2.63
N GLN A 211 31.98 15.01 3.15
CA GLN A 211 33.33 15.61 3.12
C GLN A 211 34.33 14.85 4.01
N LYS A 212 33.85 14.09 5.00
CA LYS A 212 34.69 13.38 5.96
C LYS A 212 34.39 11.89 6.06
N TYR A 213 33.12 11.50 5.97
CA TYR A 213 32.66 10.13 6.21
C TYR A 213 32.14 9.48 4.94
N ASN A 214 32.16 8.16 4.89
CA ASN A 214 31.38 7.42 3.90
C ASN A 214 29.91 7.31 4.35
N VAL A 215 29.01 8.00 3.63
CA VAL A 215 27.61 8.20 4.03
C VAL A 215 26.66 7.39 3.16
N LEU A 216 25.85 6.53 3.79
CA LEU A 216 24.66 5.96 3.16
C LEU A 216 23.42 6.78 3.53
N THR A 217 22.71 7.29 2.54
CA THR A 217 21.48 8.05 2.75
C THR A 217 20.29 7.41 2.04
N THR A 218 19.10 7.48 2.64
CA THR A 218 17.86 7.03 1.98
C THR A 218 17.60 7.79 0.66
N PRO A 219 17.44 7.11 -0.49
CA PRO A 219 17.25 7.78 -1.78
C PRO A 219 15.84 8.39 -1.87
N GLN A 220 15.74 9.58 -2.48
CA GLN A 220 14.46 10.26 -2.71
C GLN A 220 13.58 10.29 -1.44
N SER A 221 12.34 9.78 -1.51
CA SER A 221 11.40 9.68 -0.39
C SER A 221 11.27 8.23 0.13
N TYR A 222 12.37 7.50 0.27
CA TYR A 222 12.40 6.15 0.86
C TYR A 222 12.26 6.22 2.40
N ASN A 223 11.12 6.69 2.85
CA ASN A 223 10.88 7.11 4.23
C ASN A 223 9.90 6.19 5.00
N THR A 224 9.63 5.00 4.44
CA THR A 224 8.84 3.93 5.06
C THR A 224 9.75 2.81 5.57
N PRO A 225 9.30 1.92 6.48
CA PRO A 225 10.10 0.80 6.95
C PRO A 225 10.70 -0.05 5.82
N MET A 226 9.92 -0.29 4.76
CA MET A 226 10.38 -1.02 3.58
C MET A 226 11.37 -0.21 2.73
N GLY A 227 11.18 1.12 2.63
CA GLY A 227 12.14 2.01 1.95
C GLY A 227 13.49 2.01 2.65
N ILE A 228 13.50 2.12 3.98
CA ILE A 228 14.70 2.00 4.79
C ILE A 228 15.33 0.62 4.61
N ALA A 229 14.55 -0.47 4.75
CA ALA A 229 15.08 -1.82 4.61
C ALA A 229 15.73 -2.08 3.24
N LYS A 230 15.18 -1.50 2.16
CA LYS A 230 15.81 -1.57 0.83
C LYS A 230 17.13 -0.80 0.78
N THR A 231 17.19 0.39 1.36
CA THR A 231 18.41 1.22 1.41
C THR A 231 19.51 0.48 2.16
N VAL A 232 19.18 -0.13 3.31
CA VAL A 232 20.11 -0.88 4.16
C VAL A 232 20.71 -2.12 3.48
N ASN A 233 20.13 -2.60 2.38
CA ASN A 233 20.77 -3.66 1.58
C ASN A 233 22.06 -3.19 0.90
N SER A 234 22.18 -1.89 0.62
CA SER A 234 23.40 -1.27 0.08
C SER A 234 24.41 -0.89 1.17
N LEU A 235 24.04 -1.02 2.45
CA LEU A 235 24.97 -0.78 3.56
C LEU A 235 26.05 -1.86 3.57
N ASP A 236 27.31 -1.46 3.63
CA ASP A 236 28.48 -2.34 3.79
C ASP A 236 29.39 -1.83 4.92
N SER A 237 30.50 -2.54 5.16
CA SER A 237 31.46 -2.22 6.23
C SER A 237 32.17 -0.89 6.04
N THR A 238 32.24 -0.35 4.82
CA THR A 238 32.92 0.92 4.54
C THR A 238 32.10 2.13 4.93
N HIS A 239 30.79 1.98 5.11
CA HIS A 239 29.91 3.07 5.51
C HIS A 239 30.04 3.35 7.01
N GLU A 240 30.23 4.62 7.35
CA GLU A 240 30.43 5.11 8.72
C GLU A 240 29.19 5.87 9.23
N VAL A 241 28.40 6.43 8.32
CA VAL A 241 27.18 7.18 8.64
C VAL A 241 25.99 6.63 7.85
N PHE A 242 24.87 6.44 8.53
CA PHE A 242 23.57 6.17 7.92
C PHE A 242 22.57 7.30 8.22
N VAL A 243 22.07 7.96 7.17
CA VAL A 243 21.08 9.04 7.27
C VAL A 243 19.73 8.57 6.72
N ALA A 244 18.70 8.58 7.57
CA ALA A 244 17.36 8.12 7.22
C ALA A 244 16.30 9.22 7.33
N GLU A 245 15.53 9.43 6.27
CA GLU A 245 14.31 10.23 6.33
C GLU A 245 13.15 9.38 6.87
N PHE A 246 12.41 9.89 7.86
CA PHE A 246 11.25 9.24 8.44
C PHE A 246 9.95 9.86 7.93
N GLY A 247 9.12 9.02 7.31
CA GLY A 247 7.79 9.36 6.85
C GLY A 247 6.77 8.94 7.89
N ALA A 248 5.80 9.81 8.17
CA ALA A 248 4.70 9.50 9.08
C ALA A 248 3.38 9.91 8.45
N ARG A 249 2.47 8.96 8.31
CA ARG A 249 1.09 9.19 7.85
C ARG A 249 0.07 8.74 8.90
N ARG A 250 0.47 7.89 9.85
CA ARG A 250 -0.37 7.33 10.90
C ARG A 250 0.39 7.27 12.21
N VAL A 251 -0.38 7.22 13.30
CA VAL A 251 0.15 6.93 14.63
C VAL A 251 0.87 5.58 14.61
N GLY A 252 2.10 5.55 15.14
CA GLY A 252 3.00 4.40 15.19
C GLY A 252 4.02 4.29 14.05
N ASP A 253 3.92 5.10 12.99
CA ASP A 253 4.87 5.05 11.86
C ASP A 253 6.30 5.44 12.30
N VAL A 254 6.47 6.58 12.99
CA VAL A 254 7.77 7.04 13.51
C VAL A 254 8.27 6.07 14.57
N LYS A 255 7.38 5.58 15.45
CA LYS A 255 7.76 4.57 16.47
C LYS A 255 8.41 3.35 15.82
N LYS A 256 7.82 2.88 14.72
CA LYS A 256 8.31 1.70 13.99
C LYS A 256 9.66 1.98 13.32
N LEU A 257 9.84 3.16 12.75
CA LEU A 257 11.10 3.59 12.13
C LEU A 257 12.22 3.74 13.17
N MET A 258 11.93 4.35 14.32
CA MET A 258 12.84 4.44 15.46
C MET A 258 13.30 3.06 15.93
N LYS A 259 12.39 2.07 16.01
CA LYS A 259 12.75 0.70 16.37
C LYS A 259 13.70 0.03 15.38
N ILE A 260 13.55 0.30 14.09
CA ILE A 260 14.38 -0.30 13.04
C ILE A 260 15.77 0.35 13.00
N VAL A 261 15.83 1.67 13.06
CA VAL A 261 17.08 2.42 12.88
C VAL A 261 17.85 2.58 14.18
N LYS A 262 17.18 2.84 15.30
CA LYS A 262 17.79 3.18 16.60
C LYS A 262 18.86 4.28 16.44
N PRO A 263 18.46 5.47 15.96
CA PRO A 263 19.39 6.59 15.75
C PRO A 263 19.87 7.14 17.09
N THR A 264 21.11 7.64 17.11
CA THR A 264 21.67 8.42 18.22
C THR A 264 21.54 9.92 17.99
N TYR A 265 21.39 10.34 16.73
CA TYR A 265 21.16 11.73 16.36
C TYR A 265 19.83 11.86 15.63
N THR A 266 19.04 12.87 15.99
CA THR A 266 17.76 13.11 15.32
C THR A 266 17.55 14.56 14.97
N ILE A 267 16.80 14.81 13.89
CA ILE A 267 16.42 16.14 13.45
C ILE A 267 14.90 16.22 13.26
N LEU A 268 14.27 17.18 13.94
CA LEU A 268 12.85 17.50 13.80
C LEU A 268 12.67 18.86 13.12
N THR A 269 12.27 18.85 11.84
CA THR A 269 12.28 20.04 10.98
C THR A 269 11.02 20.90 11.07
N GLY A 270 9.88 20.34 11.49
CA GLY A 270 8.60 21.06 11.50
C GLY A 270 7.40 20.16 11.78
N ILE A 271 6.30 20.72 12.33
CA ILE A 271 5.04 20.01 12.59
C ILE A 271 3.85 20.85 12.11
N ASN A 272 3.14 20.35 11.10
CA ASN A 272 1.90 20.94 10.54
C ASN A 272 0.79 19.89 10.42
N ASP A 273 -0.43 20.31 10.14
CA ASP A 273 -1.68 19.51 10.04
C ASP A 273 -1.78 18.57 8.82
N GLN A 274 -0.66 18.21 8.22
CA GLN A 274 -0.65 17.27 7.10
C GLN A 274 -1.17 15.89 7.53
N HIS A 275 -1.90 15.23 6.63
CA HIS A 275 -2.45 13.88 6.85
C HIS A 275 -3.48 13.79 8.00
N LEU A 276 -4.18 14.88 8.33
CA LEU A 276 -5.19 14.90 9.40
C LEU A 276 -6.24 13.78 9.28
N LYS A 277 -6.67 13.42 8.05
CA LYS A 277 -7.61 12.30 7.83
C LYS A 277 -7.12 10.97 8.42
N THR A 278 -5.82 10.69 8.37
CA THR A 278 -5.24 9.43 8.88
C THR A 278 -4.77 9.55 10.32
N PHE A 279 -4.41 10.75 10.79
CA PHE A 279 -4.05 11.02 12.18
C PHE A 279 -5.25 11.30 13.09
N LYS A 280 -6.42 11.61 12.53
CA LYS A 280 -7.66 12.02 13.20
C LYS A 280 -7.58 13.41 13.88
N THR A 281 -6.53 13.70 14.63
CA THR A 281 -6.36 14.97 15.37
C THR A 281 -4.97 15.57 15.15
N GLN A 282 -4.83 16.89 15.33
CA GLN A 282 -3.52 17.56 15.30
C GLN A 282 -2.61 17.07 16.44
N GLU A 283 -3.18 16.79 17.60
CA GLU A 283 -2.45 16.28 18.76
C GLU A 283 -1.77 14.93 18.44
N ASN A 284 -2.46 14.04 17.72
CA ASN A 284 -1.87 12.79 17.26
C ASN A 284 -0.71 13.01 16.28
N ILE A 285 -0.75 14.07 15.46
CA ILE A 285 0.36 14.43 14.58
C ILE A 285 1.56 14.87 15.42
N ARG A 286 1.34 15.78 16.38
CA ARG A 286 2.37 16.29 17.29
C ARG A 286 3.04 15.14 18.04
N TRP A 287 2.25 14.32 18.74
CA TRP A 287 2.75 13.17 19.48
C TRP A 287 3.51 12.20 18.59
N GLU A 288 3.01 11.90 17.39
CA GLU A 288 3.69 10.97 16.50
C GLU A 288 5.04 11.52 16.01
N LYS A 289 5.12 12.81 15.67
CA LYS A 289 6.37 13.43 15.21
C LYS A 289 7.39 13.54 16.34
N CYS A 290 6.97 13.92 17.54
CA CYS A 290 7.84 14.02 18.71
C CYS A 290 8.37 12.65 19.20
N ARG A 291 7.86 11.52 18.69
CA ARG A 291 8.50 10.20 18.94
C ARG A 291 9.94 10.13 18.44
N ILE A 292 10.33 10.97 17.48
CA ILE A 292 11.72 11.00 17.02
C ILE A 292 12.69 11.41 18.13
N LEU A 293 12.22 12.16 19.13
CA LEU A 293 13.01 12.64 20.27
C LEU A 293 13.38 11.51 21.25
N ASP A 294 13.00 10.27 20.95
CA ASP A 294 13.24 9.09 21.81
C ASP A 294 14.58 8.43 21.51
N VAL A 295 15.67 9.16 21.76
CA VAL A 295 17.06 8.74 21.47
C VAL A 295 17.90 8.42 22.70
N GLY A 296 17.31 8.39 23.90
CA GLY A 296 18.06 8.12 25.14
C GLY A 296 19.05 9.24 25.47
N ASP A 297 20.32 8.89 25.56
CA ASP A 297 21.47 9.78 25.77
C ASP A 297 22.01 10.41 24.47
N GLY A 298 21.33 10.21 23.35
CA GLY A 298 21.65 10.84 22.08
C GLY A 298 21.34 12.33 22.00
N VAL A 299 21.42 12.89 20.79
CA VAL A 299 21.23 14.31 20.51
C VAL A 299 20.01 14.54 19.61
N CYS A 300 19.20 15.53 19.97
CA CYS A 300 18.06 16.01 19.19
C CYS A 300 18.32 17.43 18.69
N VAL A 301 18.32 17.63 17.38
CA VAL A 301 18.29 18.96 16.75
C VAL A 301 16.84 19.28 16.36
N ILE A 302 16.31 20.39 16.85
CA ILE A 302 14.89 20.73 16.70
C ILE A 302 14.79 22.13 16.11
N ASN A 303 13.88 22.34 15.15
CA ASN A 303 13.54 23.69 14.72
C ASN A 303 13.07 24.53 15.93
N SER A 304 13.69 25.68 16.18
CA SER A 304 13.43 26.52 17.36
C SER A 304 11.97 26.95 17.51
N GLU A 305 11.23 27.09 16.41
CA GLU A 305 9.79 27.38 16.42
C GLU A 305 8.96 26.30 17.14
N LEU A 306 9.51 25.09 17.29
CA LEU A 306 8.83 23.98 17.94
C LEU A 306 9.11 23.88 19.43
N LYS A 307 9.93 24.76 20.01
CA LYS A 307 10.36 24.70 21.42
C LYS A 307 9.19 24.51 22.39
N ASN A 308 8.14 25.32 22.26
CA ASN A 308 6.94 25.24 23.11
C ASN A 308 6.19 23.90 22.99
N ILE A 309 6.29 23.23 21.85
CA ILE A 309 5.64 21.93 21.60
C ILE A 309 6.51 20.79 22.14
N THR A 310 7.83 20.86 21.93
CA THR A 310 8.75 19.77 22.24
C THR A 310 9.21 19.75 23.68
N GLU A 311 9.26 20.89 24.36
CA GLU A 311 9.75 20.99 25.74
C GLU A 311 8.93 20.12 26.70
N SER A 312 7.60 20.22 26.66
CA SER A 312 6.72 19.35 27.47
C SER A 312 6.91 17.86 27.20
N VAL A 313 7.18 17.49 25.93
CA VAL A 313 7.42 16.10 25.55
C VAL A 313 8.78 15.63 26.07
N LEU A 314 9.82 16.46 25.96
CA LEU A 314 11.17 16.15 26.45
C LEU A 314 11.17 15.97 27.97
N LEU A 315 10.54 16.88 28.71
CA LEU A 315 10.43 16.82 30.17
C LEU A 315 9.66 15.59 30.68
N SER A 316 8.80 15.01 29.85
CA SER A 316 8.09 13.77 30.19
C SER A 316 8.94 12.50 30.05
N LYS A 317 10.16 12.59 29.50
CA LYS A 317 11.03 11.43 29.26
C LYS A 317 11.83 11.05 30.48
N LYS A 318 12.12 9.75 30.59
CA LYS A 318 12.98 9.19 31.64
C LYS A 318 14.43 9.67 31.52
N ILE A 319 14.93 9.77 30.29
CA ILE A 319 16.24 10.32 29.95
C ILE A 319 15.97 11.44 28.95
N ILE A 320 16.39 12.65 29.31
CA ILE A 320 16.27 13.81 28.45
C ILE A 320 17.52 13.85 27.57
N PRO A 321 17.39 13.70 26.24
CA PRO A 321 18.54 13.78 25.35
C PRO A 321 19.10 15.19 25.31
N GLU A 322 20.37 15.32 24.94
CA GLU A 322 20.93 16.62 24.59
C GLU A 322 20.07 17.24 23.48
N THR A 323 19.63 18.47 23.66
CA THR A 323 18.68 19.12 22.76
C THR A 323 19.25 20.45 22.30
N ILE A 324 19.29 20.64 20.98
CA ILE A 324 19.77 21.86 20.32
C ILE A 324 18.62 22.41 19.48
N TYR A 325 18.17 23.62 19.82
CA TYR A 325 17.21 24.36 19.02
C TYR A 325 17.93 25.17 17.96
N ALA A 326 17.59 24.96 16.69
CA ALA A 326 18.19 25.65 15.55
C ALA A 326 17.13 26.45 14.77
N GLY A 327 17.43 27.69 14.40
CA GLY A 327 16.49 28.56 13.70
C GLY A 327 17.11 29.84 13.14
N ILE A 328 16.28 30.85 12.94
CA ILE A 328 16.70 32.20 12.50
C ILE A 328 16.58 33.21 13.65
N ASP A 329 15.72 32.93 14.63
CA ASP A 329 15.56 33.76 15.83
C ASP A 329 16.77 33.58 16.78
N GLU A 330 17.23 34.69 17.36
CA GLU A 330 18.31 34.76 18.36
C GLU A 330 18.01 33.94 19.62
N ASN A 331 16.73 33.60 19.86
CA ASN A 331 16.30 32.72 20.95
C ASN A 331 16.66 31.22 20.75
N ALA A 332 17.24 30.85 19.59
CA ALA A 332 17.71 29.51 19.30
C ALA A 332 19.16 29.29 19.79
N ASP A 333 19.53 28.05 20.10
CA ASP A 333 20.91 27.70 20.48
C ASP A 333 21.89 27.88 19.29
N ILE A 334 21.40 27.64 18.07
CA ILE A 334 22.10 27.91 16.82
C ILE A 334 21.18 28.74 15.91
N TYR A 335 21.66 29.91 15.49
CA TYR A 335 20.92 30.80 14.59
C TYR A 335 21.81 31.38 13.49
N ALA A 336 21.18 31.84 12.41
CA ALA A 336 21.85 32.50 11.30
C ALA A 336 21.74 34.03 11.44
N THR A 337 22.87 34.72 11.33
CA THR A 337 22.94 36.19 11.22
C THR A 337 23.27 36.60 9.79
N ASP A 338 23.15 37.90 9.48
CA ASP A 338 23.61 38.48 8.22
C ASP A 338 23.02 37.83 6.96
N ILE A 339 21.76 37.39 7.04
CA ILE A 339 21.05 36.75 5.94
C ILE A 339 20.79 37.80 4.85
N CYS A 340 21.57 37.72 3.77
CA CYS A 340 21.37 38.53 2.58
C CYS A 340 21.04 37.64 1.37
N VAL A 341 20.23 38.16 0.46
CA VAL A 341 19.99 37.53 -0.85
C VAL A 341 20.90 38.25 -1.84
N SER A 342 21.91 37.55 -2.36
CA SER A 342 22.68 38.06 -3.49
C SER A 342 21.92 37.74 -4.78
N GLU A 343 21.70 38.76 -5.62
CA GLU A 343 21.33 38.51 -7.02
C GLU A 343 22.56 37.91 -7.71
N ASN A 344 22.49 36.62 -8.01
CA ASN A 344 23.49 35.93 -8.86
C ASN A 344 23.18 36.14 -10.34
#